data_AF-A0A1F2RX93-F1
#
_entry.id   AF-A0A1F2RX93-F1
#
_cell.length_a   1.000
_cell.length_b   1.000
_cell.length_c   1.000
_cell.angle_alpha   90.00
_cell.angle_beta   90.00
_cell.angle_gamma   90.00
#
_symmetry.space_group_name_H-M   'P 1'
#
loop_
_entity.id
_entity.type
_entity.pdbx_description
1 polymer ?
#
loop_
_entity_poly.entity_id
_entity_poly.type
_entity_poly.pdbx_seq_one_letter_code
_entity_poly.pdbx_strand_id
1 'polypeptide(L)'
;MLAPELAKELQYIEIAASRRIRSLRFGQSRSPIRGSGYEFETHLKYQIGEDLRRVDWNVSARMQELFLKRQFEEKEITVFLVVDVSRSMYFSTAAYSKRMRLLQVAATLGFSAASDNCNFGFLAFTDRVEAFKLPRKGRGHVWRAIEQLYTLNPRRRGTNWELALRFLRSQLRRMSIVFLLSDFITDPATPSLAQLPDLKVLAQKHDVVPVIFGDQIERHLPTGRGLLRFRSAESGEEMLVSLSSAQRKRFEDIVENRRTDLQDLFYSLGMECLFLQVGESFMDPLMMLFERRRKI
;
A
#
# COMPACT_ATOMS: atom_id res chain seq x y z
N MET A 1 -4.39 -24.20 13.75
CA MET A 1 -5.83 -23.86 13.80
C MET A 1 -5.92 -22.39 14.16
N LEU A 2 -6.60 -21.60 13.33
CA LEU A 2 -6.81 -20.17 13.56
C LEU A 2 -7.59 -19.95 14.86
N ALA A 3 -7.34 -18.84 15.56
CA ALA A 3 -8.28 -18.38 16.58
C ALA A 3 -9.64 -18.12 15.88
N PRO A 4 -10.74 -18.75 16.31
CA PRO A 4 -12.04 -18.68 15.63
C PRO A 4 -12.59 -17.25 15.52
N GLU A 5 -12.13 -16.34 16.37
CA GLU A 5 -12.46 -14.92 16.34
C GLU A 5 -11.88 -14.22 15.10
N LEU A 6 -10.62 -14.52 14.73
CA LEU A 6 -9.98 -13.93 13.55
C LEU A 6 -10.65 -14.41 12.26
N ALA A 7 -11.02 -15.69 12.18
CA ALA A 7 -11.71 -16.21 11.00
C ALA A 7 -13.05 -15.50 10.81
N LYS A 8 -13.80 -15.26 11.90
CA LYS A 8 -15.05 -14.48 11.86
C LYS A 8 -14.82 -13.02 11.51
N GLU A 9 -13.76 -12.39 12.04
CA GLU A 9 -13.43 -10.99 11.75
C GLU A 9 -12.99 -10.83 10.29
N LEU A 10 -12.13 -11.71 9.78
CA LEU A 10 -11.72 -11.74 8.37
C LEU A 10 -12.90 -12.06 7.45
N GLN A 11 -13.79 -12.96 7.83
CA GLN A 11 -15.01 -13.26 7.08
C GLN A 11 -15.99 -12.07 7.12
N TYR A 12 -16.08 -11.36 8.24
CA TYR A 12 -16.86 -10.12 8.35
C TYR A 12 -16.27 -9.02 7.46
N ILE A 13 -14.95 -8.80 7.53
CA ILE A 13 -14.22 -7.85 6.67
C ILE A 13 -14.42 -8.24 5.22
N GLU A 14 -14.33 -9.51 4.88
CA GLU A 14 -14.57 -10.02 3.54
C GLU A 14 -16.00 -9.73 3.07
N ILE A 15 -17.03 -9.99 3.88
CA ILE A 15 -18.43 -9.73 3.53
C ILE A 15 -18.71 -8.22 3.44
N ALA A 16 -18.23 -7.45 4.40
CA ALA A 16 -18.38 -5.99 4.47
C ALA A 16 -17.66 -5.32 3.31
N ALA A 17 -16.45 -5.79 3.01
CA ALA A 17 -15.70 -5.37 1.85
C ALA A 17 -16.41 -5.83 0.58
N SER A 18 -16.89 -7.06 0.43
CA SER A 18 -17.55 -7.54 -0.81
C SER A 18 -18.71 -6.66 -1.30
N ARG A 19 -19.46 -6.02 -0.38
CA ARG A 19 -20.52 -5.06 -0.72
C ARG A 19 -19.99 -3.70 -1.21
N ARG A 20 -18.86 -3.23 -0.68
CA ARG A 20 -18.21 -1.94 -1.03
C ARG A 20 -17.03 -2.08 -2.01
N ILE A 21 -16.54 -3.29 -2.24
CA ILE A 21 -15.44 -3.69 -3.13
C ILE A 21 -15.85 -3.54 -4.59
N ARG A 22 -17.14 -3.65 -4.92
CA ARG A 22 -17.63 -3.47 -6.30
C ARG A 22 -17.24 -2.11 -6.90
N SER A 23 -16.95 -1.11 -6.06
CA SER A 23 -16.46 0.21 -6.45
C SER A 23 -14.93 0.36 -6.43
N LEU A 24 -14.20 -0.54 -5.75
CA LEU A 24 -12.73 -0.59 -5.68
C LEU A 24 -12.13 -1.36 -6.87
N ARG A 25 -12.58 -1.04 -8.08
CA ARG A 25 -12.13 -1.73 -9.29
C ARG A 25 -10.71 -1.32 -9.65
N PHE A 26 -9.74 -2.19 -9.37
CA PHE A 26 -8.36 -1.98 -9.79
C PHE A 26 -8.23 -1.93 -11.33
N GLY A 27 -9.12 -2.64 -12.04
CA GLY A 27 -9.26 -2.70 -13.51
C GLY A 27 -9.56 -1.38 -14.24
N GLN A 28 -10.24 -0.45 -13.58
CA GLN A 28 -10.79 0.76 -14.22
C GLN A 28 -10.09 2.04 -13.75
N SER A 29 -9.16 1.93 -12.81
CA SER A 29 -8.41 3.09 -12.31
C SER A 29 -7.26 3.37 -13.27
N ARG A 30 -7.19 4.58 -13.82
CA ARG A 30 -6.04 5.03 -14.62
C ARG A 30 -4.89 5.26 -13.64
N SER A 31 -3.77 4.58 -13.85
CA SER A 31 -2.55 4.94 -13.13
C SER A 31 -2.15 6.36 -13.54
N PRO A 32 -1.87 7.28 -12.60
CA PRO A 32 -1.48 8.66 -12.91
C PRO A 32 -0.06 8.78 -13.50
N ILE A 33 0.65 7.66 -13.72
CA ILE A 33 1.95 7.67 -14.40
C ILE A 33 1.73 8.14 -15.85
N ARG A 34 2.09 9.39 -16.10
CA ARG A 34 2.20 10.01 -17.43
C ARG A 34 3.30 9.28 -18.21
N GLY A 35 2.94 8.22 -18.89
CA GLY A 35 3.86 7.52 -19.79
C GLY A 35 3.41 6.12 -20.17
N SER A 36 2.99 5.97 -21.43
CA SER A 36 2.92 4.71 -22.18
C SER A 36 1.94 3.64 -21.65
N GLY A 37 0.66 3.80 -22.02
CA GLY A 37 -0.17 2.64 -22.36
C GLY A 37 -1.56 2.54 -21.74
N TYR A 38 -2.18 3.67 -21.36
CA TYR A 38 -3.60 3.69 -20.94
C TYR A 38 -4.52 4.42 -21.93
N GLU A 39 -4.07 4.65 -23.16
CA GLU A 39 -4.83 5.35 -24.19
C GLU A 39 -5.31 4.42 -25.31
N PHE A 40 -6.61 4.58 -25.54
CA PHE A 40 -7.51 4.08 -26.56
C PHE A 40 -6.95 3.64 -27.92
N GLU A 41 -7.57 2.55 -28.39
CA GLU A 41 -7.94 2.27 -29.77
C GLU A 41 -7.45 3.25 -30.84
N THR A 42 -6.34 2.87 -31.46
CA THR A 42 -6.15 3.17 -32.88
C THR A 42 -5.82 1.84 -33.53
N HIS A 43 -6.69 1.38 -34.42
CA HIS A 43 -6.33 0.25 -35.28
C HIS A 43 -5.08 0.65 -36.07
N LEU A 44 -4.02 -0.14 -35.98
CA LEU A 44 -2.82 0.11 -36.75
C LEU A 44 -3.07 -0.33 -38.19
N LYS A 45 -3.03 0.63 -39.12
CA LYS A 45 -3.01 0.31 -40.54
C LYS A 45 -1.77 -0.53 -40.81
N TYR A 46 -1.95 -1.60 -41.57
CA TYR A 46 -0.87 -2.45 -42.03
C TYR A 46 0.15 -1.62 -42.83
N GLN A 47 1.43 -1.84 -42.56
CA GLN A 47 2.52 -1.29 -43.36
C GLN A 47 3.21 -2.41 -44.15
N ILE A 48 3.72 -2.05 -45.32
CA ILE A 48 4.41 -2.99 -46.20
C ILE A 48 5.66 -3.52 -45.47
N GLY A 49 5.76 -4.85 -45.34
CA GLY A 49 6.82 -5.53 -44.60
C GLY A 49 6.37 -6.16 -43.27
N GLU A 50 5.16 -5.86 -42.81
CA GLU A 50 4.55 -6.52 -41.65
C GLU A 50 4.04 -7.94 -41.99
N ASP A 51 3.94 -8.83 -41.00
CA ASP A 51 3.47 -10.20 -41.20
C ASP A 51 1.95 -10.23 -41.45
N LEU A 52 1.54 -10.68 -42.65
CA LEU A 52 0.15 -10.83 -43.08
C LEU A 52 -0.67 -11.79 -42.19
N ARG A 53 -0.03 -12.70 -41.44
CA ARG A 53 -0.73 -13.58 -40.48
C ARG A 53 -1.31 -12.81 -39.29
N ARG A 54 -0.80 -11.60 -39.03
CA ARG A 54 -1.26 -10.73 -37.96
C ARG A 54 -2.41 -9.84 -38.42
N VAL A 55 -2.94 -9.96 -39.63
CA VAL A 55 -4.05 -9.14 -40.13
C VAL A 55 -5.38 -9.55 -39.48
N ASP A 56 -6.17 -8.57 -39.06
CA ASP A 56 -7.57 -8.78 -38.65
C ASP A 56 -8.46 -8.70 -39.89
N TRP A 57 -8.80 -9.86 -40.44
CA TRP A 57 -9.61 -9.95 -41.66
C TRP A 57 -11.04 -9.41 -41.49
N ASN A 58 -11.62 -9.45 -40.29
CA ASN A 58 -12.98 -8.97 -40.05
C ASN A 58 -13.03 -7.43 -40.07
N VAL A 59 -12.11 -6.78 -39.36
CA VAL A 59 -12.01 -5.32 -39.36
C VAL A 59 -11.58 -4.82 -40.75
N SER A 60 -10.62 -5.51 -41.37
CA SER A 60 -10.11 -5.13 -42.69
C SER A 60 -11.18 -5.23 -43.79
N ALA A 61 -12.03 -6.26 -43.75
CA ALA A 61 -13.14 -6.40 -44.70
C ALA A 61 -14.18 -5.29 -44.57
N ARG A 62 -14.49 -4.86 -43.33
CA ARG A 62 -15.47 -3.81 -43.05
C ARG A 62 -14.96 -2.41 -43.41
N MET A 63 -13.68 -2.14 -43.16
CA MET A 63 -13.06 -0.84 -43.40
C MET A 63 -12.45 -0.69 -44.80
N GLN A 64 -12.42 -1.78 -45.60
CA GLN A 64 -11.78 -1.83 -46.93
C GLN A 64 -10.28 -1.43 -46.92
N GLU A 65 -9.63 -1.52 -45.77
CA GLU A 65 -8.20 -1.24 -45.57
C GLU A 65 -7.60 -2.32 -44.65
N LEU A 66 -6.32 -2.67 -44.84
CA LEU A 66 -5.67 -3.71 -44.04
C LEU A 66 -5.33 -3.18 -42.64
N PHE A 67 -5.82 -3.87 -41.61
CA PHE A 67 -5.53 -3.60 -40.21
C PHE A 67 -4.86 -4.79 -39.54
N LEU A 68 -3.90 -4.50 -38.67
CA LEU A 68 -3.22 -5.51 -37.87
C LEU A 68 -4.03 -5.83 -36.60
N LYS A 69 -4.25 -7.13 -36.38
CA LYS A 69 -4.76 -7.72 -35.15
C LYS A 69 -3.74 -7.49 -34.03
N ARG A 70 -3.95 -6.44 -33.23
CA ARG A 70 -3.27 -6.32 -31.95
C ARG A 70 -3.78 -7.43 -31.03
N GLN A 71 -2.89 -8.33 -30.62
CA GLN A 71 -3.18 -9.20 -29.49
C GLN A 71 -3.30 -8.32 -28.25
N PHE A 72 -4.52 -8.21 -27.71
CA PHE A 72 -4.71 -7.73 -26.36
C PHE A 72 -4.07 -8.75 -25.43
N GLU A 73 -2.90 -8.45 -24.91
CA GLU A 73 -2.52 -9.02 -23.63
C GLU A 73 -3.43 -8.31 -22.62
N GLU A 74 -4.47 -8.99 -22.13
CA GLU A 74 -5.15 -8.55 -20.91
C GLU A 74 -4.06 -8.46 -19.84
N LYS A 75 -3.58 -7.24 -19.59
CA LYS A 75 -2.53 -7.03 -18.59
C LYS A 75 -3.14 -7.36 -17.25
N GLU A 76 -2.71 -8.48 -16.68
CA GLU A 76 -3.11 -8.89 -15.35
C GLU A 76 -2.66 -7.85 -14.32
N ILE A 77 -3.62 -7.14 -13.75
CA ILE A 77 -3.33 -6.18 -12.70
C ILE A 77 -2.81 -6.92 -11.48
N THR A 78 -1.73 -6.39 -10.93
CA THR A 78 -1.08 -6.94 -9.75
C THR A 78 -1.18 -5.95 -8.61
N VAL A 79 -1.80 -6.37 -7.51
CA VAL A 79 -1.85 -5.65 -6.24
C VAL A 79 -0.79 -6.25 -5.33
N PHE A 80 0.09 -5.42 -4.80
CA PHE A 80 1.20 -5.85 -3.97
C PHE A 80 1.25 -5.05 -2.66
N LEU A 81 1.31 -5.74 -1.52
CA LEU A 81 1.45 -5.09 -0.22
C LEU A 81 2.89 -5.13 0.26
N VAL A 82 3.42 -4.00 0.72
CA VAL A 82 4.68 -3.91 1.44
C VAL A 82 4.35 -3.52 2.86
N VAL A 83 4.52 -4.46 3.77
CA VAL A 83 3.99 -4.41 5.13
C VAL A 83 5.15 -4.25 6.10
N ASP A 84 5.17 -3.12 6.79
CA ASP A 84 6.06 -2.93 7.92
C ASP A 84 5.50 -3.66 9.14
N VAL A 85 6.31 -4.56 9.70
CA VAL A 85 5.98 -5.33 10.91
C VAL A 85 6.99 -5.04 12.04
N SER A 86 7.62 -3.87 11.99
CA SER A 86 8.51 -3.33 13.03
C SER A 86 7.81 -3.12 14.37
N ARG A 87 8.58 -2.76 15.40
CA ARG A 87 8.07 -2.60 16.76
C ARG A 87 7.10 -1.43 16.91
N SER A 88 7.29 -0.35 16.14
CA SER A 88 6.37 0.80 16.14
C SER A 88 4.93 0.40 15.79
N MET A 89 4.77 -0.60 14.92
CA MET A 89 3.47 -1.11 14.49
C MET A 89 2.74 -1.95 15.55
N TYR A 90 3.42 -2.34 16.64
CA TYR A 90 2.80 -3.01 17.79
C TYR A 90 2.25 -2.02 18.83
N PHE A 91 2.46 -0.72 18.64
CA PHE A 91 1.88 0.28 19.52
C PHE A 91 0.34 0.21 19.48
N SER A 92 -0.26 0.25 20.67
CA SER A 92 -1.70 0.11 20.86
C SER A 92 -2.12 0.95 22.05
N THR A 93 -2.99 1.93 21.80
CA THR A 93 -3.62 2.70 22.89
C THR A 93 -5.13 2.57 22.94
N ALA A 94 -5.76 2.15 21.84
CA ALA A 94 -7.18 1.82 21.77
C ALA A 94 -7.42 0.30 21.92
N ALA A 95 -8.70 -0.12 21.89
CA ALA A 95 -9.10 -1.53 21.83
C ALA A 95 -8.52 -2.28 20.61
N TYR A 96 -8.06 -1.55 19.59
CA TYR A 96 -7.42 -2.07 18.40
C TYR A 96 -5.99 -1.53 18.30
N SER A 97 -5.05 -2.37 17.89
CA SER A 97 -3.65 -1.98 17.64
C SER A 97 -3.46 -1.47 16.20
N LYS A 98 -2.36 -0.71 15.96
CA LYS A 98 -1.93 -0.36 14.60
C LYS A 98 -1.80 -1.59 13.71
N ARG A 99 -1.22 -2.67 14.24
CA ARG A 99 -1.14 -3.98 13.57
C ARG A 99 -2.50 -4.51 13.15
N MET A 100 -3.51 -4.46 14.02
CA MET A 100 -4.86 -4.94 13.68
C MET A 100 -5.45 -4.09 12.54
N ARG A 101 -5.29 -2.77 12.61
CA ARG A 101 -5.73 -1.87 11.55
C ARG A 101 -5.06 -2.18 10.21
N LEU A 102 -3.75 -2.41 10.23
CA LEU A 102 -3.00 -2.81 9.06
C LEU A 102 -3.53 -4.11 8.44
N LEU A 103 -3.84 -5.11 9.28
CA LEU A 103 -4.39 -6.39 8.82
C LEU A 103 -5.78 -6.21 8.19
N GLN A 104 -6.63 -5.36 8.77
CA GLN A 104 -7.94 -5.03 8.21
C GLN A 104 -7.82 -4.37 6.82
N VAL A 105 -6.88 -3.42 6.66
CA VAL A 105 -6.59 -2.80 5.36
C VAL A 105 -6.03 -3.83 4.37
N ALA A 106 -5.05 -4.64 4.78
CA ALA A 106 -4.45 -5.67 3.95
C ALA A 106 -5.48 -6.70 3.46
N ALA A 107 -6.37 -7.16 4.35
CA ALA A 107 -7.44 -8.08 4.02
C ALA A 107 -8.44 -7.45 3.05
N THR A 108 -8.84 -6.19 3.30
CA THR A 108 -9.76 -5.46 2.42
C THR A 108 -9.18 -5.33 1.01
N LEU A 109 -7.93 -4.87 0.88
CA LEU A 109 -7.25 -4.74 -0.41
C LEU A 109 -7.05 -6.10 -1.09
N GLY A 110 -6.66 -7.13 -0.34
CA GLY A 110 -6.45 -8.47 -0.87
C GLY A 110 -7.72 -9.13 -1.38
N PHE A 111 -8.81 -9.10 -0.61
CA PHE A 111 -10.08 -9.67 -1.06
C PHE A 111 -10.73 -8.84 -2.18
N SER A 112 -10.48 -7.53 -2.21
CA SER A 112 -10.82 -6.68 -3.36
C SER A 112 -10.09 -7.14 -4.61
N ALA A 113 -8.77 -7.32 -4.52
CA ALA A 113 -7.96 -7.81 -5.63
C ALA A 113 -8.42 -9.19 -6.13
N ALA A 114 -8.74 -10.12 -5.21
CA ALA A 114 -9.25 -11.42 -5.60
C ALA A 114 -10.64 -11.36 -6.26
N SER A 115 -11.50 -10.43 -5.84
CA SER A 115 -12.83 -10.23 -6.44
C SER A 115 -12.74 -9.67 -7.85
N ASP A 116 -11.75 -8.82 -8.11
CA ASP A 116 -11.44 -8.26 -9.44
C ASP A 116 -10.52 -9.18 -10.28
N ASN A 117 -10.29 -10.42 -9.85
CA ASN A 117 -9.42 -11.39 -10.53
C ASN A 117 -7.97 -10.88 -10.77
N CYS A 118 -7.49 -10.01 -9.88
CA CYS A 118 -6.13 -9.48 -9.90
C CYS A 118 -5.14 -10.46 -9.22
N ASN A 119 -3.86 -10.35 -9.60
CA ASN A 119 -2.78 -11.00 -8.86
C ASN A 119 -2.58 -10.29 -7.52
N PHE A 120 -2.42 -11.04 -6.44
CA PHE A 120 -2.16 -10.49 -5.11
C PHE A 120 -0.88 -11.07 -4.54
N GLY A 121 0.00 -10.22 -3.99
CA GLY A 121 1.22 -10.65 -3.30
C GLY A 121 1.56 -9.71 -2.15
N PHE A 122 2.52 -10.11 -1.30
CA PHE A 122 2.99 -9.24 -0.24
C PHE A 122 4.47 -9.47 0.13
N LEU A 123 5.06 -8.46 0.75
CA LEU A 123 6.35 -8.47 1.41
C LEU A 123 6.14 -7.94 2.82
N ALA A 124 6.57 -8.68 3.85
CA ALA A 124 6.61 -8.20 5.23
C ALA A 124 8.06 -8.06 5.69
N PHE A 125 8.40 -6.94 6.33
CA PHE A 125 9.78 -6.63 6.68
C PHE A 125 9.91 -5.90 8.03
N THR A 126 11.12 -5.99 8.57
CA THR A 126 11.64 -5.28 9.74
C THR A 126 13.02 -4.71 9.37
N ASP A 127 14.09 -5.11 10.06
CA ASP A 127 15.49 -4.91 9.65
C ASP A 127 15.91 -5.93 8.58
N ARG A 128 15.01 -6.86 8.21
CA ARG A 128 15.15 -7.88 7.16
C ARG A 128 13.80 -8.22 6.54
N VAL A 129 13.83 -9.03 5.48
CA VAL A 129 12.61 -9.66 4.95
C VAL A 129 12.16 -10.78 5.90
N GLU A 130 10.98 -10.62 6.50
CA GLU A 130 10.38 -11.61 7.41
C GLU A 130 9.48 -12.59 6.64
N ALA A 131 8.76 -12.11 5.62
CA ALA A 131 7.97 -12.95 4.74
C ALA A 131 7.81 -12.35 3.35
N PHE A 132 7.71 -13.21 2.34
CA PHE A 132 7.42 -12.81 0.97
C PHE A 132 6.51 -13.83 0.29
N LYS A 133 5.50 -13.33 -0.43
CA LYS A 133 4.64 -14.14 -1.30
C LYS A 133 4.55 -13.50 -2.68
N LEU A 134 4.87 -14.32 -3.67
CA LEU A 134 4.75 -13.98 -5.08
C LEU A 134 3.29 -13.65 -5.44
N PRO A 135 3.06 -12.67 -6.32
CA PRO A 135 1.72 -12.36 -6.80
C PRO A 135 1.06 -13.56 -7.47
N ARG A 136 -0.11 -13.97 -6.97
CA ARG A 136 -0.95 -15.01 -7.60
C ARG A 136 -2.42 -14.69 -7.47
N LYS A 137 -3.22 -15.20 -8.40
CA LYS A 137 -4.69 -15.11 -8.35
C LYS A 137 -5.28 -16.08 -7.33
N GLY A 138 -6.50 -15.78 -6.92
CA GLY A 138 -7.38 -16.70 -6.21
C GLY A 138 -7.60 -16.33 -4.74
N ARG A 139 -8.85 -16.43 -4.30
CA ARG A 139 -9.28 -16.13 -2.92
C ARG A 139 -8.49 -16.93 -1.88
N GLY A 140 -8.22 -18.21 -2.13
CA GLY A 140 -7.44 -19.05 -1.23
C GLY A 140 -5.97 -18.60 -1.09
N HIS A 141 -5.41 -17.94 -2.10
CA HIS A 141 -4.06 -17.36 -2.01
C HIS A 141 -4.06 -16.15 -1.07
N VAL A 142 -5.04 -15.25 -1.22
CA VAL A 142 -5.22 -14.09 -0.34
C VAL A 142 -5.41 -14.53 1.09
N TRP A 143 -6.28 -15.52 1.35
CA TRP A 143 -6.51 -16.03 2.70
C TRP A 143 -5.22 -16.47 3.39
N ARG A 144 -4.40 -17.30 2.70
CA ARG A 144 -3.10 -17.75 3.22
C ARG A 144 -2.12 -16.61 3.45
N ALA A 145 -2.16 -15.58 2.61
CA ALA A 145 -1.30 -14.42 2.76
C ALA A 145 -1.66 -13.61 4.02
N ILE A 146 -2.94 -13.36 4.25
CA ILE A 146 -3.42 -12.65 5.45
C ILE A 146 -3.18 -13.48 6.72
N GLU A 147 -3.41 -14.80 6.67
CA GLU A 147 -3.08 -15.70 7.78
C GLU A 147 -1.59 -15.67 8.13
N GLN A 148 -0.72 -15.64 7.12
CA GLN A 148 0.72 -15.51 7.35
C GLN A 148 1.04 -14.16 7.99
N LEU A 149 0.50 -13.05 7.49
CA LEU A 149 0.70 -11.72 8.09
C LEU A 149 0.22 -11.65 9.55
N TYR A 150 -0.88 -12.32 9.88
CA TYR A 150 -1.41 -12.38 11.24
C TYR A 150 -0.52 -13.22 12.17
N THR A 151 0.01 -14.34 11.68
CA THR A 151 0.81 -15.27 12.49
C THR A 151 2.27 -14.85 12.62
N LEU A 152 2.73 -13.88 11.83
CA LEU A 152 4.07 -13.31 11.97
C LEU A 152 4.30 -12.79 13.39
N ASN A 153 5.42 -13.17 13.98
CA ASN A 153 5.86 -12.64 15.26
C ASN A 153 7.36 -12.32 15.15
N PRO A 154 7.71 -11.19 14.53
CA PRO A 154 9.08 -10.82 14.27
C PRO A 154 9.84 -10.64 15.59
N ARG A 155 11.00 -11.29 15.69
CA ARG A 155 11.86 -11.22 16.88
C ARG A 155 12.71 -9.96 16.93
N ARG A 156 12.99 -9.36 15.77
CA ARG A 156 13.75 -8.12 15.62
C ARG A 156 12.81 -6.93 15.43
N ARG A 157 13.31 -5.74 15.76
CA ARG A 157 12.46 -4.60 16.13
C ARG A 157 12.61 -3.38 15.21
N GLY A 158 13.68 -3.31 14.41
CA GLY A 158 14.00 -2.17 13.57
C GLY A 158 13.21 -2.12 12.26
N THR A 159 13.15 -0.95 11.62
CA THR A 159 12.63 -0.75 10.26
C THR A 159 13.75 -0.46 9.26
N ASN A 160 13.88 -1.24 8.19
CA ASN A 160 14.83 -0.99 7.10
C ASN A 160 14.13 -0.95 5.73
N TRP A 161 13.74 0.25 5.31
CA TRP A 161 13.11 0.51 4.02
C TRP A 161 14.03 0.25 2.84
N GLU A 162 15.32 0.56 2.94
CA GLU A 162 16.28 0.36 1.85
C GLU A 162 16.32 -1.12 1.45
N LEU A 163 16.42 -2.01 2.45
CA LEU A 163 16.43 -3.45 2.22
C LEU A 163 15.13 -3.92 1.57
N ALA A 164 13.99 -3.46 2.06
CA ALA A 164 12.68 -3.84 1.54
C ALA A 164 12.48 -3.39 0.09
N LEU A 165 12.80 -2.12 -0.21
CA LEU A 165 12.66 -1.55 -1.55
C LEU A 165 13.62 -2.19 -2.55
N ARG A 166 14.87 -2.43 -2.15
CA ARG A 166 15.86 -3.13 -2.99
C ARG A 166 15.45 -4.56 -3.30
N PHE A 167 14.93 -5.28 -2.29
CA PHE A 167 14.39 -6.62 -2.49
C PHE A 167 13.19 -6.59 -3.45
N LEU A 168 12.26 -5.67 -3.23
CA LEU A 168 11.05 -5.52 -4.05
C LEU A 168 11.38 -5.25 -5.52
N ARG A 169 12.36 -4.39 -5.79
CA ARG A 169 12.87 -4.08 -7.14
C ARG A 169 13.35 -5.32 -7.89
N SER A 170 13.90 -6.31 -7.19
CA SER A 170 14.36 -7.57 -7.80
C SER A 170 13.22 -8.54 -8.14
N GLN A 171 12.10 -8.44 -7.41
CA GLN A 171 10.99 -9.39 -7.50
C GLN A 171 9.84 -8.89 -8.39
N LEU A 172 9.50 -7.60 -8.31
CA LEU A 172 8.42 -7.00 -9.10
C LEU A 172 8.92 -6.55 -10.48
N ARG A 173 8.72 -7.42 -11.48
CA ARG A 173 9.10 -7.12 -12.88
C ARG A 173 7.99 -6.45 -13.69
N ARG A 174 6.73 -6.60 -13.28
CA ARG A 174 5.56 -6.06 -13.98
C ARG A 174 5.01 -4.86 -13.21
N MET A 175 4.46 -3.90 -13.95
CA MET A 175 3.72 -2.78 -13.37
C MET A 175 2.65 -3.32 -12.40
N SER A 176 2.63 -2.76 -11.20
CA SER A 176 1.80 -3.22 -10.09
C SER A 176 1.30 -2.01 -9.32
N ILE A 177 0.18 -2.17 -8.61
CA ILE A 177 -0.29 -1.22 -7.61
C ILE A 177 0.30 -1.66 -6.27
N VAL A 178 1.21 -0.86 -5.72
CA VAL A 178 2.00 -1.21 -4.54
C VAL A 178 1.53 -0.38 -3.36
N PHE A 179 0.98 -1.01 -2.33
CA PHE A 179 0.59 -0.33 -1.09
C PHE A 179 1.70 -0.46 -0.06
N LEU A 180 2.27 0.66 0.39
CA LEU A 180 3.26 0.70 1.47
C LEU A 180 2.52 0.92 2.79
N LEU A 181 2.43 -0.11 3.63
CA LEU A 181 1.67 -0.11 4.88
C LEU A 181 2.63 0.04 6.08
N SER A 182 2.71 1.23 6.70
CA SER A 182 3.63 1.52 7.82
C SER A 182 3.24 2.82 8.53
N ASP A 183 3.82 3.12 9.68
CA ASP A 183 3.80 4.47 10.28
C ASP A 183 5.01 5.33 9.85
N PHE A 184 5.89 4.76 9.01
CA PHE A 184 7.12 5.36 8.47
C PHE A 184 8.05 5.88 9.57
N ILE A 185 7.95 5.34 10.79
CA ILE A 185 8.88 5.64 11.86
C ILE A 185 10.14 4.83 11.60
N THR A 186 11.27 5.53 11.48
CA THR A 186 12.58 4.97 11.21
C THR A 186 13.57 5.48 12.24
N ASP A 187 14.60 4.69 12.51
CA ASP A 187 15.70 5.11 13.37
C ASP A 187 16.44 6.30 12.72
N PRO A 188 16.71 7.39 13.44
CA PRO A 188 17.53 8.51 12.95
C PRO A 188 18.89 8.11 12.35
N ALA A 189 19.44 6.97 12.76
CA ALA A 189 20.69 6.43 12.20
C ALA A 189 20.53 5.83 10.79
N THR A 190 19.29 5.54 10.37
CA THR A 190 19.02 5.01 9.02
C THR A 190 18.83 6.14 8.01
N PRO A 191 19.17 5.93 6.72
CA PRO A 191 18.95 6.94 5.70
C PRO A 191 17.48 7.35 5.64
N SER A 192 17.23 8.65 5.56
CA SER A 192 15.87 9.16 5.40
C SER A 192 15.23 8.58 4.15
N LEU A 193 13.92 8.31 4.21
CA LEU A 193 13.14 7.77 3.11
C LEU A 193 13.32 8.59 1.80
N ALA A 194 13.51 9.91 1.93
CA ALA A 194 13.74 10.82 0.80
C ALA A 194 15.05 10.57 0.04
N GLN A 195 16.05 9.98 0.72
CA GLN A 195 17.37 9.70 0.18
C GLN A 195 17.44 8.35 -0.53
N LEU A 196 16.40 7.51 -0.40
CA LEU A 196 16.40 6.16 -0.97
C LEU A 196 16.13 6.20 -2.48
N PRO A 197 17.10 5.85 -3.35
CA PRO A 197 16.91 5.87 -4.79
C PRO A 197 15.87 4.84 -5.25
N ASP A 198 15.79 3.71 -4.56
CA ASP A 198 14.86 2.63 -4.90
C ASP A 198 13.39 3.02 -4.70
N LEU A 199 13.09 3.99 -3.82
CA LEU A 199 11.72 4.52 -3.69
C LEU A 199 11.32 5.30 -4.95
N LYS A 200 12.23 6.12 -5.48
CA LYS A 200 12.00 6.88 -6.72
C LYS A 200 11.81 5.95 -7.91
N VAL A 201 12.66 4.93 -8.01
CA VAL A 201 12.55 3.90 -9.06
C VAL A 201 11.24 3.13 -8.95
N LEU A 202 10.80 2.82 -7.72
CA LEU A 202 9.53 2.15 -7.49
C LEU A 202 8.36 3.03 -7.95
N ALA A 203 8.32 4.31 -7.56
CA ALA A 203 7.28 5.26 -7.95
C ALA A 203 7.21 5.51 -9.47
N GLN A 204 8.33 5.42 -10.18
CA GLN A 204 8.36 5.55 -11.63
C GLN A 204 7.82 4.32 -12.38
N LYS A 205 7.94 3.12 -11.78
CA LYS A 205 7.58 1.84 -12.43
C LYS A 205 6.24 1.28 -11.98
N HIS A 206 5.77 1.68 -10.81
CA HIS A 206 4.59 1.13 -10.14
C HIS A 206 3.70 2.27 -9.64
N ASP A 207 2.41 2.01 -9.55
CA ASP A 207 1.49 2.92 -8.87
C ASP A 207 1.62 2.68 -7.36
N VAL A 208 2.36 3.55 -6.68
CA VAL A 208 2.69 3.38 -5.27
C VAL A 208 1.76 4.22 -4.39
N VAL A 209 1.20 3.58 -3.37
CA VAL A 209 0.26 4.17 -2.41
C VAL A 209 0.78 3.99 -0.99
N PRO A 210 1.40 5.03 -0.39
CA PRO A 210 1.72 5.03 1.02
C PRO A 210 0.44 5.08 1.88
N VAL A 211 0.30 4.15 2.81
CA VAL A 211 -0.78 4.13 3.82
C VAL A 211 -0.13 4.24 5.18
N ILE A 212 -0.31 5.40 5.81
CA ILE A 212 0.29 5.80 7.07
C ILE A 212 -0.69 5.49 8.21
N PHE A 213 -0.27 4.67 9.17
CA PHE A 213 -1.07 4.36 10.36
C PHE A 213 -0.66 5.23 11.54
N GLY A 214 -1.59 6.06 12.03
CA GLY A 214 -1.42 6.85 13.25
C GLY A 214 -2.32 6.36 14.38
N ASP A 215 -1.92 6.67 15.62
CA ASP A 215 -2.76 6.50 16.81
C ASP A 215 -3.13 7.88 17.39
N GLN A 216 -4.32 7.99 18.00
CA GLN A 216 -4.79 9.27 18.56
C GLN A 216 -3.87 9.79 19.68
N ILE A 217 -3.27 8.90 20.46
CA ILE A 217 -2.37 9.28 21.57
C ILE A 217 -1.02 9.75 21.04
N GLU A 218 -0.62 9.31 19.85
CA GLU A 218 0.57 9.85 19.16
C GLU A 218 0.35 11.27 18.64
N ARG A 219 -0.90 11.73 18.58
CA ARG A 219 -1.23 13.08 18.09
C ARG A 219 -1.29 14.12 19.20
N HIS A 220 -1.83 13.75 20.36
CA HIS A 220 -2.04 14.69 21.47
C HIS A 220 -1.51 14.11 22.79
N LEU A 221 -0.67 14.90 23.47
CA LEU A 221 -0.30 14.59 24.85
C LEU A 221 -1.49 14.79 25.79
N PRO A 222 -1.71 13.91 26.77
CA PRO A 222 -2.82 14.03 27.71
C PRO A 222 -2.79 15.33 28.51
N THR A 223 -3.98 15.84 28.83
CA THR A 223 -4.18 17.03 29.65
C THR A 223 -3.85 16.73 31.13
N GLY A 224 -3.26 17.70 31.84
CA GLY A 224 -2.82 17.52 33.22
C GLY A 224 -1.46 18.16 33.54
N ARG A 225 -0.96 17.91 34.75
CA ARG A 225 0.38 18.31 35.20
C ARG A 225 1.14 17.04 35.58
N GLY A 226 2.38 16.91 35.14
CA GLY A 226 3.19 15.72 35.40
C GLY A 226 4.28 15.52 34.35
N LEU A 227 5.03 14.44 34.51
CA LEU A 227 6.03 13.98 33.55
C LEU A 227 5.52 12.69 32.90
N LEU A 228 5.55 12.64 31.57
CA LEU A 228 5.36 11.40 30.82
C LEU A 228 6.72 10.83 30.46
N ARG A 229 6.86 9.52 30.65
CA ARG A 229 8.02 8.78 30.18
C ARG A 229 7.68 8.16 28.83
N PHE A 230 8.35 8.60 27.79
CA PHE A 230 8.34 7.99 26.47
C PHE A 230 9.48 6.99 26.37
N ARG A 231 9.24 5.88 25.68
CA ARG A 231 10.28 4.96 25.26
C ARG A 231 10.19 4.80 23.75
N SER A 232 11.26 5.11 23.04
CA SER A 232 11.35 4.93 21.59
C SER A 232 11.10 3.46 21.22
N ALA A 233 10.24 3.23 20.23
CA ALA A 233 9.93 1.89 19.75
C ALA A 233 11.14 1.25 19.04
N GLU A 234 11.97 2.07 18.39
CA GLU A 234 13.09 1.64 17.55
C GLU A 234 14.41 1.60 18.33
N SER A 235 14.83 2.73 18.90
CA SER A 235 16.11 2.85 19.63
C SER A 235 16.05 2.36 21.08
N GLY A 236 14.85 2.28 21.67
CA GLY A 236 14.67 1.92 23.07
C GLY A 236 15.03 3.02 24.07
N GLU A 237 15.46 4.19 23.60
CA GLU A 237 15.78 5.35 24.44
C GLU A 237 14.56 5.85 25.21
N GLU A 238 14.78 6.28 26.44
CA GLU A 238 13.73 6.86 27.27
C GLU A 238 13.85 8.38 27.34
N MET A 239 12.72 9.07 27.19
CA MET A 239 12.63 10.53 27.33
C MET A 239 11.57 10.88 28.36
N LEU A 240 11.87 11.84 29.23
CA LEU A 240 10.88 12.45 30.13
C LEU A 240 10.38 13.75 29.50
N VAL A 241 9.09 13.81 29.22
CA VAL A 241 8.42 14.97 28.64
C VAL A 241 7.48 15.57 29.69
N SER A 242 7.65 16.85 29.97
CA SER A 242 6.73 17.59 30.84
C SER A 242 5.42 17.87 30.13
N LEU A 243 4.30 17.67 30.84
CA LEU A 243 2.95 17.94 30.37
C LEU A 243 2.57 19.45 30.45
N SER A 244 3.53 20.35 30.27
CA SER A 244 3.25 21.78 30.21
C SER A 244 2.51 22.13 28.92
N SER A 245 1.72 23.21 28.92
CA SER A 245 1.03 23.69 27.70
C SER A 245 2.01 23.98 26.56
N ALA A 246 3.18 24.54 26.87
CA ALA A 246 4.24 24.79 25.89
C ALA A 246 4.79 23.50 25.26
N GLN A 247 5.01 22.46 26.06
CA GLN A 247 5.49 21.16 25.55
C GLN A 247 4.41 20.41 24.76
N ARG A 248 3.13 20.51 25.16
CA ARG A 248 2.02 19.98 24.36
C ARG A 248 1.98 20.59 22.98
N LYS A 249 2.01 21.92 22.90
CA LYS A 249 2.00 22.64 21.62
C LYS A 249 3.20 22.23 20.77
N ARG A 250 4.41 22.19 21.35
CA ARG A 250 5.61 21.74 20.65
C ARG A 250 5.48 20.30 20.13
N PHE A 251 4.88 19.40 20.90
CA PHE A 251 4.65 18.02 20.46
C PHE A 251 3.66 17.95 19.30
N GLU A 252 2.55 18.69 19.38
CA GLU A 252 1.57 18.79 18.29
C GLU A 252 2.21 19.35 17.02
N ASP A 253 3.03 20.41 17.14
CA ASP A 253 3.77 21.00 16.04
C ASP A 253 4.73 19.97 15.40
N ILE A 254 5.43 19.15 16.19
CA ILE A 254 6.32 18.09 15.67
C ILE A 254 5.53 17.03 14.89
N VAL A 255 4.38 16.60 15.41
CA VAL A 255 3.54 15.59 14.76
C VAL A 255 2.95 16.11 13.45
N GLU A 256 2.46 17.36 13.46
CA GLU A 256 1.90 17.98 12.26
C GLU A 256 2.98 18.25 11.20
N ASN A 257 4.14 18.77 11.60
CA ASN A 257 5.28 18.96 10.67
C ASN A 257 5.70 17.63 10.04
N ARG A 258 5.81 16.55 10.81
CA ARG A 258 6.13 15.22 10.28
C ARG A 258 5.08 14.75 9.26
N ARG A 259 3.80 15.00 9.52
CA ARG A 259 2.72 14.66 8.61
C ARG A 259 2.86 15.42 7.29
N THR A 260 3.13 16.72 7.37
CA THR A 260 3.37 17.59 6.20
C THR A 260 4.61 17.14 5.43
N ASP A 261 5.73 16.87 6.11
CA ASP A 261 6.97 16.41 5.48
C ASP A 261 6.78 15.10 4.70
N LEU A 262 6.03 14.14 5.26
CA LEU A 262 5.69 12.89 4.57
C LEU A 262 4.78 13.14 3.36
N GLN A 263 3.78 14.00 3.51
CA GLN A 263 2.86 14.34 2.44
C GLN A 263 3.59 15.02 1.28
N ASP A 264 4.45 15.99 1.56
CA ASP A 264 5.25 16.71 0.58
C ASP A 264 6.27 15.79 -0.09
N LEU A 265 6.91 14.90 0.67
CA LEU A 265 7.80 13.88 0.11
C LEU A 265 7.07 12.99 -0.90
N PHE A 266 5.93 12.41 -0.51
CA PHE A 266 5.18 11.52 -1.39
C PHE A 266 4.61 12.26 -2.60
N TYR A 267 4.11 13.47 -2.41
CA TYR A 267 3.64 14.33 -3.49
C TYR A 267 4.75 14.65 -4.51
N SER A 268 5.96 14.98 -4.04
CA SER A 268 7.13 15.24 -4.91
C SER A 268 7.52 14.04 -5.78
N LEU A 269 7.14 12.83 -5.36
CA LEU A 269 7.38 11.58 -6.08
C LEU A 269 6.17 11.11 -6.90
N GLY A 270 5.11 11.93 -6.99
CA GLY A 270 3.88 11.59 -7.69
C GLY A 270 3.03 10.51 -7.01
N MET A 271 3.28 10.25 -5.72
CA MET A 271 2.54 9.28 -4.92
C MET A 271 1.42 9.96 -4.13
N GLU A 272 0.22 9.40 -4.20
CA GLU A 272 -0.89 9.81 -3.34
C GLU A 272 -0.85 8.98 -2.06
N CYS A 273 -0.80 9.64 -0.89
CA CYS A 273 -0.73 8.98 0.40
C CYS A 273 -2.07 9.01 1.15
N LEU A 274 -2.29 8.02 2.02
CA LEU A 274 -3.47 7.89 2.86
C LEU A 274 -3.06 7.86 4.33
N PHE A 275 -3.61 8.77 5.14
CA PHE A 275 -3.43 8.75 6.59
C PHE A 275 -4.65 8.11 7.25
N LEU A 276 -4.42 7.04 8.02
CA LEU A 276 -5.45 6.30 8.73
C LEU A 276 -5.21 6.35 10.23
N GLN A 277 -6.26 6.64 10.99
CA GLN A 277 -6.22 6.61 12.44
C GLN A 277 -6.76 5.29 12.97
N VAL A 278 -6.09 4.75 13.98
CA VAL A 278 -6.59 3.61 14.75
C VAL A 278 -7.88 4.03 15.47
N GLY A 279 -8.96 3.26 15.26
CA GLY A 279 -10.27 3.50 15.87
C GLY A 279 -11.28 4.21 14.97
N GLU A 280 -10.85 4.90 13.91
CA GLU A 280 -11.75 5.57 12.95
C GLU A 280 -12.19 4.65 11.81
N SER A 281 -13.18 5.03 11.01
CA SER A 281 -13.53 4.28 9.78
C SER A 281 -12.40 4.41 8.76
N PHE A 282 -11.80 3.29 8.34
CA PHE A 282 -10.76 3.30 7.30
C PHE A 282 -11.32 3.10 5.88
N MET A 283 -12.56 2.63 5.79
CA MET A 283 -13.16 2.26 4.51
C MET A 283 -13.46 3.51 3.67
N ASP A 284 -13.96 4.58 4.28
CA ASP A 284 -14.38 5.79 3.56
C ASP A 284 -13.16 6.54 2.96
N PRO A 285 -12.05 6.77 3.70
CA PRO A 285 -10.83 7.33 3.13
C PRO A 285 -10.24 6.47 1.99
N LEU A 286 -10.30 5.14 2.14
CA LEU A 286 -9.84 4.21 1.10
C LEU A 286 -10.73 4.33 -0.14
N MET A 287 -12.06 4.31 0.00
CA MET A 287 -12.99 4.53 -1.10
C MET A 287 -12.75 5.85 -1.84
N MET A 288 -12.58 6.96 -1.11
CA MET A 288 -12.30 8.27 -1.69
C MET A 288 -11.01 8.28 -2.53
N LEU A 289 -9.96 7.60 -2.07
CA LEU A 289 -8.71 7.45 -2.83
C LEU A 289 -8.96 6.82 -4.21
N PHE A 290 -9.70 5.70 -4.24
CA PHE A 290 -10.01 5.02 -5.50
C PHE A 290 -10.96 5.81 -6.39
N GLU A 291 -11.92 6.54 -5.82
CA GLU A 291 -12.80 7.43 -6.59
C GLU A 291 -12.03 8.57 -7.26
N ARG A 292 -11.07 9.20 -6.56
CA ARG A 292 -10.21 10.23 -7.15
C ARG A 292 -9.39 9.67 -8.31
N ARG A 293 -8.83 8.47 -8.14
CA ARG A 293 -8.06 7.76 -9.18
C ARG A 293 -8.87 7.31 -10.39
N ARG A 294 -10.19 7.20 -10.27
CA ARG A 294 -11.10 6.93 -11.41
C ARG A 294 -11.42 8.15 -12.26
N LYS A 295 -11.28 9.36 -11.71
CA LYS A 295 -11.65 10.62 -12.38
C LYS A 295 -10.51 11.28 -13.15
N ILE A 296 -9.28 10.78 -12.98
CA ILE A 296 -8.07 11.17 -13.73
C ILE A 296 -7.96 10.24 -14.95
#